data_AF-A0A8D5U747-F1
#
_entry.id   AF-A0A8D5U747-F1
#
_cell.length_a   1.000
_cell.length_b   1.000
_cell.length_c   1.000
_cell.angle_alpha   90.00
_cell.angle_beta   90.00
_cell.angle_gamma   90.00
#
_symmetry.space_group_name_H-M   'P 1'
#
loop_
_entity.id
_entity.type
_entity.pdbx_description
1 polymer ?
#
loop_
_entity_poly.entity_id
_entity_poly.type
_entity_poly.pdbx_seq_one_letter_code
_entity_poly.pdbx_strand_id
1 'polypeptide(L)' 'MNEQDAVKIAKVILEIVKYNLPVDCEEDIEILSKKLLSDLRDLGLVKTLEKWLREEDEDLGFTVSP' A
#
# COMPACT_ATOMS: atom_id res chain seq x y z
N MET A 1 3.06 -13.28 -12.23
CA MET A 1 3.95 -12.63 -11.25
C MET A 1 3.92 -13.48 -9.98
N ASN A 2 5.07 -13.87 -9.43
CA ASN A 2 5.08 -14.64 -8.18
C ASN A 2 5.01 -13.68 -6.96
N GLU A 3 4.74 -14.22 -5.77
CA GLU A 3 4.58 -13.41 -4.56
C GLU A 3 5.87 -12.69 -4.13
N GLN A 4 7.03 -13.29 -4.38
CA GLN A 4 8.32 -12.64 -4.09
C GLN A 4 8.57 -11.42 -4.97
N ASP A 5 8.17 -11.47 -6.24
CA ASP A 5 8.27 -10.36 -7.17
C ASP A 5 7.34 -9.23 -6.74
N ALA A 6 6.13 -9.55 -6.27
CA ALA A 6 5.18 -8.57 -5.74
C ALA A 6 5.75 -7.82 -4.52
N VAL A 7 6.39 -8.54 -3.58
CA VAL A 7 7.04 -7.91 -2.41
C VAL A 7 8.21 -7.02 -2.82
N LYS A 8 9.02 -7.44 -3.81
CA LYS A 8 10.13 -6.63 -4.33
C LYS A 8 9.62 -5.35 -4.99
N ILE A 9 8.59 -5.45 -5.81
CA ILE A 9 7.96 -4.29 -6.48
C ILE A 9 7.36 -3.34 -5.44
N ALA A 10 6.64 -3.87 -4.45
CA ALA A 10 6.07 -3.06 -3.38
C ALA A 10 7.15 -2.27 -2.62
N LYS A 11 8.30 -2.89 -2.32
CA LYS A 11 9.42 -2.20 -1.67
C LYS A 11 9.97 -1.04 -2.52
N VAL A 12 10.16 -1.26 -3.82
CA VAL A 12 10.62 -0.20 -4.74
C VAL A 12 9.62 0.95 -4.78
N ILE A 13 8.32 0.66 -4.86
CA ILE A 13 7.28 1.68 -4.87
C ILE A 13 7.28 2.46 -3.54
N LEU A 14 7.36 1.77 -2.40
CA LEU A 14 7.40 2.42 -1.08
C LEU A 14 8.64 3.31 -0.91
N GLU A 15 9.80 2.92 -1.45
CA GLU A 15 11.00 3.77 -1.47
C GLU A 15 10.79 5.04 -2.30
N ILE A 16 10.19 4.91 -3.49
CA ILE A 16 9.84 6.07 -4.33
C ILE A 16 8.89 7.00 -3.59
N VAL A 17 7.83 6.46 -2.97
CA VAL A 17 6.86 7.26 -2.21
C VAL A 17 7.55 7.98 -1.05
N LYS A 18 8.34 7.26 -0.23
CA LYS A 18 9.09 7.84 0.89
C LYS A 18 10.00 8.99 0.47
N TYR A 19 10.68 8.86 -0.67
CA TYR A 19 11.57 9.92 -1.18
C TYR A 19 10.82 11.20 -1.58
N ASN A 20 9.54 11.10 -1.92
CA ASN A 20 8.74 12.21 -2.41
C ASN A 20 7.75 12.75 -1.35
N LEU A 21 7.76 12.22 -0.13
CA LEU A 21 6.87 12.66 0.94
C LEU A 21 7.50 13.81 1.76
N PRO A 22 6.66 14.73 2.28
CA PRO A 22 7.04 15.64 3.34
C PRO A 22 7.59 14.90 4.59
N VAL A 23 8.50 15.53 5.33
CA VAL A 23 9.17 14.93 6.50
C VAL A 23 8.16 14.59 7.61
N ASP A 24 7.10 15.37 7.76
CA ASP A 24 6.02 15.14 8.72
C ASP A 24 5.18 13.88 8.42
N CYS A 25 5.32 13.28 7.24
CA CYS A 25 4.64 12.04 6.87
C CYS A 25 5.50 10.77 7.07
N GLU A 26 6.74 10.87 7.56
CA GLU A 26 7.68 9.75 7.67
C GLU A 26 7.17 8.61 8.57
N GLU A 27 6.54 8.93 9.70
CA GLU A 27 6.00 7.94 10.64
C GLU A 27 4.82 7.18 10.03
N ASP A 28 3.88 7.92 9.44
CA ASP A 28 2.68 7.35 8.82
C ASP A 28 3.03 6.42 7.65
N ILE A 29 3.96 6.85 6.78
CA ILE A 29 4.39 6.00 5.67
C ILE A 29 5.14 4.76 6.15
N GLU A 30 5.86 4.82 7.27
CA GLU A 30 6.50 3.65 7.84
C GLU A 30 5.48 2.64 8.39
N ILE A 31 4.44 3.11 9.07
CA ILE A 31 3.33 2.26 9.54
C ILE A 31 2.62 1.60 8.36
N LEU A 32 2.24 2.38 7.34
CA LEU A 32 1.59 1.87 6.13
C LEU A 32 2.47 0.88 5.37
N SER A 33 3.77 1.17 5.25
CA SER A 33 4.74 0.26 4.62
C SER A 33 4.78 -1.10 5.33
N LYS A 34 4.82 -1.11 6.67
CA LYS A 34 4.84 -2.34 7.47
C LYS A 34 3.54 -3.13 7.30
N LYS A 35 2.39 -2.44 7.34
CA LYS A 35 1.07 -3.07 7.13
C LYS A 35 0.99 -3.72 5.74
N LEU A 36 1.34 -3.00 4.68
CA LEU A 36 1.30 -3.50 3.30
C LEU A 36 2.19 -4.72 3.10
N LEU A 37 3.43 -4.69 3.60
CA LEU A 37 4.35 -5.81 3.48
C LEU A 37 3.93 -7.03 4.30
N SER A 38 3.32 -6.83 5.47
CA SER A 38 2.74 -7.93 6.25
C SER A 38 1.57 -8.55 5.51
N ASP A 39 0.65 -7.74 4.99
CA ASP A 39 -0.51 -8.24 4.23
C ASP A 39 -0.05 -9.00 2.98
N LEU A 40 0.93 -8.49 2.23
CA LEU A 40 1.49 -9.20 1.07
C LEU A 40 2.08 -10.56 1.44
N ARG A 41 2.74 -10.68 2.60
CA ARG A 41 3.32 -11.93 3.10
C ARG A 41 2.24 -12.90 3.58
N ASP A 42 1.23 -12.40 4.28
CA ASP A 42 0.28 -13.22 5.03
C ASP A 42 -0.94 -13.61 4.16
N LEU A 43 -1.35 -12.73 3.24
CA LEU A 43 -2.54 -12.88 2.41
C LEU A 43 -2.23 -13.20 0.95
N GLY A 44 -1.01 -12.89 0.49
CA GLY A 44 -0.66 -12.90 -0.92
C GLY A 44 -1.21 -11.67 -1.67
N LEU A 45 -0.77 -11.51 -2.92
CA LEU A 45 -1.03 -10.30 -3.72
C LEU A 45 -2.52 -10.00 -3.91
N VAL A 46 -3.29 -10.98 -4.39
CA VAL A 46 -4.70 -10.76 -4.80
C VAL A 46 -5.54 -10.30 -3.61
N LYS A 47 -5.45 -11.00 -2.48
CA LYS A 47 -6.20 -10.67 -1.26
C LYS A 47 -5.75 -9.37 -0.61
N THR A 48 -4.47 -9.03 -0.73
CA THR A 48 -3.97 -7.73 -0.26
C THR A 48 -4.59 -6.59 -1.06
N LEU A 49 -4.63 -6.72 -2.40
CA LEU A 49 -5.27 -5.71 -3.25
C LEU A 49 -6.78 -5.59 -2.97
N GLU A 50 -7.49 -6.71 -2.85
CA GLU A 50 -8.91 -6.70 -2.48
C GLU A 50 -9.16 -5.99 -1.14
N LYS A 51 -8.33 -6.25 -0.13
CA LYS A 51 -8.43 -5.57 1.17
C LYS A 51 -8.20 -4.07 1.05
N TRP A 52 -7.12 -3.65 0.43
CA TRP A 52 -6.70 -2.24 0.40
C TRP A 52 -7.56 -1.38 -0.54
N LEU A 53 -8.02 -1.93 -1.66
CA LEU A 53 -8.96 -1.23 -2.56
C LEU A 53 -10.36 -1.12 -1.96
N ARG A 54 -10.76 -2.10 -1.13
CA ARG A 54 -12.06 -2.05 -0.43
C ARG A 54 -12.03 -1.12 0.79
N GLU A 55 -10.89 -1.04 1.49
CA GLU A 55 -10.67 -0.02 2.53
C GLU A 55 -10.78 1.40 1.90
N GLU A 56 -10.29 1.61 0.68
CA GLU A 56 -10.51 2.87 -0.06
C GLU A 56 -12.01 3.13 -0.35
N ASP A 57 -12.79 2.14 -0.79
CA ASP A 57 -14.23 2.33 -1.08
C ASP A 57 -15.07 2.63 0.17
N GLU A 58 -14.65 2.18 1.36
CA GLU A 58 -15.38 2.44 2.61
C GLU A 58 -14.98 3.78 3.27
N ASP A 59 -13.74 4.25 3.10
CA ASP A 59 -13.26 5.54 3.62
C ASP A 59 -13.40 6.71 2.62
N LEU A 60 -13.54 6.44 1.31
CA LEU A 60 -13.74 7.46 0.28
C LEU A 60 -15.23 7.69 -0.01
N GLY A 61 -15.88 8.47 0.84
CA GLY A 61 -16.99 9.35 0.44
C GLY A 61 -16.58 10.44 -0.58
N PHE A 62 -15.48 10.25 -1.32
CA PHE A 62 -15.07 11.11 -2.42
C PHE A 62 -15.79 10.66 -3.69
N THR A 63 -16.93 11.30 -3.96
CA THR A 63 -17.55 11.31 -5.28
C THR A 63 -16.51 11.81 -6.30
N VAL A 64 -15.96 10.91 -7.11
CA VAL A 64 -15.41 11.31 -8.40
C VAL A 64 -16.62 11.66 -9.25
N SER A 65 -16.97 12.95 -9.27
CA SER A 65 -17.96 13.44 -10.23
C SER A 65 -17.38 13.30 -11.65
N PRO A 66 -18.20 12.95 -12.65
CA PRO A 66 -17.75 12.70 -14.03
C PRO A 66 -16.97 13.85 -14.67
#